data_AF-A0A5Q4ZYF8-F1
#
_entry.id   AF-A0A5Q4ZYF8-F1
#
_cell.length_a   1.000
_cell.length_b   1.000
_cell.length_c   1.000
_cell.angle_alpha   90.00
_cell.angle_beta   90.00
_cell.angle_gamma   90.00
#
_symmetry.space_group_name_H-M   'P 1'
#
loop_
_entity.id
_entity.type
_entity.pdbx_description
1 polymer ?
#
loop_
_entity_poly.entity_id
_entity_poly.type
_entity_poly.pdbx_seq_one_letter_code
_entity_poly.pdbx_strand_id
1 'polypeptide(L)'
;MSIILETLGITATDIKRVEQQQQEHEKDITVLKKKWSSWLKEYEQQAKNQRITVMLRNNLLTTSTKTISTTQKALNKTVAWSSSRYNENKKADVVKSILKDIAAIDPDTIKIGPQFTTGCFSEGAHSYGGNSFNAKFSSESSYRLYCVYGSPYLLIEGMGIVLFEGFNYPPHPFLFPYDAEIETKYQQYENEMSHLTSSIF
;
A
#
# COMPACT_ATOMS: atom_id res chain seq x y z
N MET A 1 9.47 -45.29 9.33
CA MET A 1 9.17 -44.02 10.03
C MET A 1 10.50 -43.51 10.57
N SER A 2 10.93 -42.32 10.16
CA SER A 2 12.35 -41.89 10.27
C SER A 2 12.79 -41.71 11.73
N ILE A 3 13.98 -42.23 12.07
CA ILE A 3 14.68 -42.20 13.38
C ILE A 3 14.77 -40.77 13.98
N ILE A 4 14.61 -39.74 13.14
CA ILE A 4 14.67 -38.32 13.49
C ILE A 4 13.42 -37.84 14.25
N LEU A 5 12.24 -38.44 14.02
CA LEU A 5 10.99 -38.02 14.68
C LEU A 5 10.87 -38.53 16.12
N GLU A 6 11.37 -39.74 16.39
CA GLU A 6 11.42 -40.32 17.74
C GLU A 6 12.40 -39.60 18.66
N THR A 7 13.51 -39.09 18.12
CA THR A 7 14.50 -38.30 18.88
C THR A 7 14.00 -36.91 19.28
N LEU A 8 12.95 -36.41 18.62
CA LEU A 8 12.29 -35.13 18.92
C LEU A 8 11.05 -35.29 19.83
N GLY A 9 10.70 -36.51 20.24
CA GLY A 9 9.50 -36.79 21.04
C GLY A 9 8.18 -36.56 20.30
N ILE A 10 8.21 -36.42 18.97
CA ILE A 10 7.02 -36.21 18.13
C ILE A 10 6.38 -37.57 17.85
N THR A 11 5.19 -37.78 18.38
CA THR A 11 4.47 -39.04 18.22
C THR A 11 3.63 -39.05 16.94
N ALA A 12 3.23 -40.23 16.48
CA ALA A 12 2.24 -40.35 15.40
C ALA A 12 0.90 -39.68 15.74
N THR A 13 0.58 -39.52 17.03
CA THR A 13 -0.59 -38.78 17.51
C THR A 13 -0.42 -37.27 17.31
N ASP A 14 0.78 -36.74 17.53
CA ASP A 14 1.09 -35.32 17.31
C ASP A 14 1.01 -34.97 15.82
N ILE A 15 1.52 -35.84 14.95
CA ILE A 15 1.42 -35.69 13.49
C ILE A 15 -0.05 -35.64 13.06
N LYS A 16 -0.87 -36.60 13.51
CA LYS A 16 -2.31 -36.62 13.20
C LYS A 16 -3.04 -35.40 13.70
N ARG A 17 -2.68 -34.88 14.88
CA ARG A 17 -3.28 -33.66 15.45
C ARG A 17 -2.98 -32.44 14.57
N VAL A 18 -1.73 -32.29 14.13
CA VAL A 18 -1.33 -31.18 13.25
C VAL A 18 -2.02 -31.29 11.89
N GLU A 19 -2.10 -32.50 11.31
CA GLU A 19 -2.81 -32.73 10.04
C GLU A 19 -4.31 -32.39 10.15
N GLN A 20 -4.96 -32.74 11.26
CA GLN A 20 -6.37 -32.38 11.50
C GLN A 20 -6.56 -30.87 11.66
N GLN A 21 -5.70 -30.21 12.45
CA GLN A 21 -5.73 -28.76 12.62
C GLN A 21 -5.53 -28.04 11.28
N GLN A 22 -4.62 -28.52 10.44
CA GLN A 22 -4.39 -27.96 9.10
C GLN A 22 -5.61 -28.13 8.18
N GLN A 23 -6.26 -29.30 8.20
CA GLN A 23 -7.47 -29.54 7.41
C GLN A 23 -8.68 -28.71 7.89
N GLU A 24 -8.85 -28.54 9.19
CA GLU A 24 -9.89 -27.66 9.75
C GLU A 24 -9.62 -26.21 9.37
N HIS A 25 -8.37 -25.78 9.47
CA HIS A 25 -7.94 -24.45 9.08
C HIS A 25 -8.18 -24.16 7.58
N GLU A 26 -7.86 -25.10 6.69
CA GLU A 26 -8.15 -24.98 5.25
C GLU A 26 -9.66 -24.89 4.95
N LYS A 27 -10.47 -25.62 5.72
CA LYS A 27 -11.95 -25.53 5.62
C LYS A 27 -12.43 -24.16 6.06
N ASP A 28 -11.93 -23.62 7.17
CA ASP A 28 -12.31 -22.32 7.69
C ASP A 28 -11.95 -21.19 6.72
N ILE A 29 -10.75 -21.23 6.12
CA ILE A 29 -10.37 -20.30 5.04
C ILE A 29 -11.36 -20.40 3.88
N THR A 30 -11.76 -21.61 3.48
CA THR A 30 -12.67 -21.82 2.36
C THR A 30 -14.07 -21.27 2.66
N VAL A 31 -14.58 -21.46 3.88
CA VAL A 31 -15.85 -20.91 4.34
C VAL A 31 -15.79 -19.38 4.34
N LEU A 32 -14.71 -18.79 4.84
CA LEU A 32 -14.55 -17.34 4.90
C LEU A 32 -14.47 -16.71 3.51
N LYS A 33 -13.68 -17.31 2.61
CA LYS A 33 -13.61 -16.87 1.21
C LYS A 33 -14.98 -16.92 0.54
N LYS A 34 -15.79 -17.94 0.81
CA LYS A 34 -17.16 -18.02 0.29
C LYS A 34 -18.06 -16.92 0.86
N LYS A 35 -18.03 -16.69 2.18
CA LYS A 35 -18.81 -15.63 2.85
C LYS A 35 -18.57 -14.27 2.19
N TRP A 36 -17.31 -13.93 1.93
CA TRP A 36 -16.94 -12.62 1.40
C TRP A 36 -16.93 -12.54 -0.14
N SER A 37 -17.05 -13.66 -0.86
CA SER A 37 -16.91 -13.71 -2.33
C SER A 37 -17.85 -12.76 -3.07
N SER A 38 -19.14 -12.74 -2.73
CA SER A 38 -20.12 -11.87 -3.39
C SER A 38 -19.86 -10.40 -3.12
N TRP A 39 -19.53 -10.04 -1.87
CA TRP A 39 -19.25 -8.67 -1.49
C TRP A 39 -17.94 -8.17 -2.11
N LEU A 40 -16.87 -8.97 -2.07
CA LEU A 40 -15.58 -8.62 -2.70
C LEU A 40 -15.73 -8.45 -4.21
N LYS A 41 -16.51 -9.30 -4.88
CA LYS A 41 -16.74 -9.19 -6.32
C LYS A 41 -17.32 -7.82 -6.72
N GLU A 42 -18.16 -7.24 -5.87
CA GLU A 42 -18.84 -5.97 -6.13
C GLU A 42 -18.06 -4.76 -5.59
N TYR A 43 -17.41 -4.90 -4.43
CA TYR A 43 -16.88 -3.78 -3.65
C TYR A 43 -15.37 -3.79 -3.43
N GLU A 44 -14.63 -4.83 -3.84
CA GLU A 44 -13.17 -4.90 -3.61
C GLU A 44 -12.45 -3.66 -4.17
N GLN A 45 -12.91 -3.17 -5.32
CA GLN A 45 -12.35 -1.99 -5.97
C GLN A 45 -12.51 -0.72 -5.11
N GLN A 46 -13.71 -0.50 -4.60
CA GLN A 46 -14.01 0.66 -3.75
C GLN A 46 -13.29 0.54 -2.42
N ALA A 47 -13.24 -0.66 -1.83
CA ALA A 47 -12.55 -0.90 -0.58
C ALA A 47 -11.03 -0.67 -0.65
N LYS A 48 -10.37 -1.09 -1.75
CA LYS A 48 -8.94 -0.80 -1.95
C LYS A 48 -8.67 0.70 -2.08
N ASN A 49 -9.49 1.40 -2.85
CA ASN A 49 -9.38 2.86 -2.99
C ASN A 49 -9.62 3.56 -1.65
N GLN A 50 -10.59 3.06 -0.87
CA GLN A 50 -10.93 3.56 0.45
C GLN A 50 -9.76 3.48 1.45
N ARG A 51 -9.00 2.38 1.46
CA ARG A 51 -7.81 2.26 2.32
C ARG A 51 -6.75 3.30 2.02
N ILE A 52 -6.53 3.58 0.74
CA ILE A 52 -5.55 4.58 0.30
C ILE A 52 -6.05 5.97 0.64
N THR A 53 -7.33 6.25 0.42
CA THR A 53 -8.01 7.46 0.90
C THR A 53 -7.79 7.67 2.40
N VAL A 54 -8.04 6.65 3.24
CA VAL A 54 -7.86 6.74 4.70
C VAL A 54 -6.40 7.00 5.05
N MET A 55 -5.47 6.30 4.42
CA MET A 55 -4.03 6.51 4.64
C MET A 55 -3.60 7.92 4.23
N LEU A 56 -4.01 8.41 3.05
CA LEU A 56 -3.72 9.75 2.57
C LEU A 56 -4.31 10.80 3.51
N ARG A 57 -5.57 10.63 3.95
CA ARG A 57 -6.24 11.50 4.92
C ARG A 57 -5.48 11.56 6.25
N ASN A 58 -5.06 10.43 6.78
CA ASN A 58 -4.31 10.36 8.05
C ASN A 58 -2.94 11.06 7.93
N ASN A 59 -2.26 10.97 6.78
CA ASN A 59 -1.02 11.70 6.52
C ASN A 59 -1.24 13.22 6.30
N LEU A 60 -2.44 13.62 5.88
CA LEU A 60 -2.80 15.02 5.66
C LEU A 60 -3.16 15.77 6.93
N LEU A 61 -3.64 15.07 7.96
CA LEU A 61 -3.89 15.66 9.29
C LEU A 61 -2.61 16.25 9.92
N THR A 62 -1.44 15.98 9.35
CA THR A 62 -0.14 16.50 9.80
C THR A 62 0.57 17.39 8.77
N THR A 63 0.02 17.65 7.57
CA THR A 63 0.76 18.31 6.45
C THR A 63 -0.13 19.13 5.49
N SER A 64 0.47 19.87 4.55
CA SER A 64 -0.23 20.69 3.52
C SER A 64 -0.42 19.96 2.19
N THR A 65 -1.47 20.31 1.42
CA THR A 65 -1.63 19.91 0.02
C THR A 65 -1.11 20.98 -0.94
N LYS A 66 -0.53 20.54 -2.06
CA LYS A 66 -0.06 21.46 -3.11
C LYS A 66 -0.33 20.90 -4.50
N THR A 67 -1.00 21.67 -5.34
CA THR A 67 -1.22 21.35 -6.75
C THR A 67 -0.09 21.91 -7.61
N ILE A 68 0.40 21.11 -8.56
CA ILE A 68 1.50 21.49 -9.46
C ILE A 68 1.22 21.03 -10.90
N SER A 69 1.80 21.69 -11.89
CA SER A 69 1.77 21.20 -13.27
C SER A 69 2.50 19.85 -13.42
N THR A 70 2.05 19.01 -14.34
CA THR A 70 2.64 17.69 -14.69
C THR A 70 3.96 17.82 -15.46
N THR A 71 4.92 18.58 -14.93
CA THR A 71 6.21 18.84 -15.58
C THR A 71 7.38 18.51 -14.67
N GLN A 72 8.51 18.11 -15.26
CA GLN A 72 9.76 17.87 -14.54
C GLN A 72 10.20 19.11 -13.74
N LYS A 73 10.01 20.31 -14.29
CA LYS A 73 10.36 21.57 -13.61
C LYS A 73 9.53 21.77 -12.35
N ALA A 74 8.22 21.52 -12.40
CA ALA A 74 7.34 21.69 -11.26
C ALA A 74 7.61 20.67 -10.14
N LEU A 75 7.85 19.40 -10.50
CA LEU A 75 8.27 18.35 -9.56
C LEU A 75 9.61 18.68 -8.90
N ASN A 76 10.61 19.12 -9.67
CA ASN A 76 11.93 19.50 -9.15
C ASN A 76 11.89 20.71 -8.21
N LYS A 77 10.93 21.63 -8.39
CA LYS A 77 10.75 22.80 -7.52
C LYS A 77 9.99 22.46 -6.24
N THR A 78 9.15 21.43 -6.28
CA THR A 78 8.25 21.08 -5.18
C THR A 78 8.85 20.04 -4.23
N VAL A 79 9.70 19.16 -4.76
CA VAL A 79 10.33 18.09 -3.98
C VAL A 79 11.84 18.29 -3.98
N ALA A 80 12.44 18.36 -2.80
CA ALA A 80 13.88 18.45 -2.62
C ALA A 80 14.50 17.05 -2.72
N TRP A 81 14.73 16.58 -3.95
CA TRP A 81 15.32 15.27 -4.20
C TRP A 81 16.77 15.20 -3.72
N SER A 82 17.11 14.20 -2.90
CA SER A 82 18.50 13.95 -2.48
C SER A 82 19.41 13.69 -3.67
N SER A 83 20.58 14.32 -3.62
CA SER A 83 21.69 14.12 -4.56
C SER A 83 22.73 13.12 -4.02
N SER A 84 22.40 12.38 -2.96
CA SER A 84 23.33 11.43 -2.35
C SER A 84 23.79 10.39 -3.37
N ARG A 85 25.09 10.13 -3.40
CA ARG A 85 25.71 9.04 -4.19
C ARG A 85 25.22 7.64 -3.77
N TYR A 86 24.59 7.55 -2.59
CA TYR A 86 24.04 6.32 -2.03
C TYR A 86 22.59 6.06 -2.45
N ASN A 87 21.96 6.99 -3.17
CA ASN A 87 20.65 6.75 -3.76
C ASN A 87 20.79 5.77 -4.92
N GLU A 88 20.06 4.66 -4.87
CA GLU A 88 20.06 3.65 -5.93
C GLU A 88 19.51 4.19 -7.26
N ASN A 89 18.64 5.20 -7.19
CA ASN A 89 18.04 5.85 -8.36
C ASN A 89 18.48 7.31 -8.46
N LYS A 90 18.99 7.71 -9.63
CA LYS A 90 19.32 9.12 -9.89
C LYS A 90 18.04 9.94 -9.89
N LYS A 91 18.11 11.17 -9.36
CA LYS A 91 17.00 12.15 -9.35
C LYS A 91 16.25 12.24 -10.69
N ALA A 92 17.00 12.32 -11.80
CA ALA A 92 16.40 12.44 -13.13
C ALA A 92 15.55 11.22 -13.51
N ASP A 93 15.99 10.02 -13.13
CA ASP A 93 15.30 8.76 -13.43
C ASP A 93 14.04 8.61 -12.56
N VAL A 94 14.11 9.03 -11.29
CA VAL A 94 12.95 9.07 -10.39
C VAL A 94 11.85 9.98 -10.94
N VAL A 95 12.19 11.24 -11.27
CA VAL A 95 11.21 12.19 -11.80
C VAL A 95 10.64 11.71 -13.13
N LYS A 96 11.47 11.09 -13.99
CA LYS A 96 11.01 10.49 -15.24
C LYS A 96 10.05 9.32 -15.00
N SER A 97 10.30 8.47 -14.00
CA SER A 97 9.41 7.38 -13.63
C SER A 97 8.05 7.90 -13.17
N ILE A 98 8.03 8.87 -12.25
CA ILE A 98 6.79 9.49 -11.75
C ILE A 98 5.97 10.06 -12.91
N LEU A 99 6.59 10.82 -13.80
CA LEU A 99 5.90 11.40 -14.96
C LEU A 99 5.40 10.34 -15.94
N LYS A 100 6.16 9.25 -16.14
CA LYS A 100 5.75 8.13 -16.98
C LYS A 100 4.50 7.44 -16.38
N ASP A 101 4.48 7.23 -15.07
CA ASP A 101 3.35 6.61 -14.39
C ASP A 101 2.11 7.51 -14.45
N ILE A 102 2.28 8.82 -14.22
CA ILE A 102 1.19 9.81 -14.37
C ILE A 102 0.64 9.81 -15.79
N ALA A 103 1.50 9.77 -16.81
CA ALA A 103 1.06 9.75 -18.21
C ALA A 103 0.32 8.45 -18.60
N ALA A 104 0.49 7.36 -17.84
CA ALA A 104 -0.23 6.11 -18.03
C ALA A 104 -1.59 6.06 -17.28
N ILE A 105 -1.85 7.04 -16.42
CA ILE A 105 -3.13 7.20 -15.75
C ILE A 105 -4.09 7.87 -16.72
N ASP A 106 -5.20 7.18 -16.96
CA ASP A 106 -6.33 7.75 -17.68
C ASP A 106 -7.25 8.41 -16.63
N PRO A 107 -7.46 9.74 -16.70
CA PRO A 107 -8.31 10.47 -15.75
C PRO A 107 -9.77 10.01 -15.78
N ASP A 108 -10.23 9.40 -16.88
CA ASP A 108 -11.61 8.96 -17.06
C ASP A 108 -11.82 7.48 -16.68
N THR A 109 -10.73 6.75 -16.42
CA THR A 109 -10.81 5.36 -15.97
C THR A 109 -10.71 5.28 -14.45
N ILE A 110 -11.67 4.61 -13.82
CA ILE A 110 -11.55 4.17 -12.41
C ILE A 110 -10.52 3.03 -12.36
N LYS A 111 -9.24 3.38 -12.32
CA LYS A 111 -8.17 2.42 -12.03
C LYS A 111 -8.06 2.25 -10.52
N ILE A 112 -7.62 1.05 -10.12
CA ILE A 112 -7.13 0.76 -8.76
C ILE A 112 -6.18 1.87 -8.33
N GLY A 113 -6.04 2.06 -7.02
CA GLY A 113 -4.81 2.61 -6.47
C GLY A 113 -3.75 1.57 -6.21
N PRO A 114 -3.14 0.96 -7.23
CA PRO A 114 -1.85 0.38 -6.96
C PRO A 114 -0.95 1.57 -6.59
N GLN A 115 -0.07 1.31 -5.65
CA GLN A 115 1.13 2.09 -5.53
C GLN A 115 1.90 1.92 -6.85
N PHE A 116 1.99 2.98 -7.65
CA PHE A 116 2.69 2.94 -8.96
C PHE A 116 4.19 2.95 -8.78
N THR A 117 4.66 3.85 -7.92
CA THR A 117 6.08 4.00 -7.64
C THR A 117 6.29 4.45 -6.21
N THR A 118 7.41 4.02 -5.64
CA THR A 118 7.91 4.48 -4.35
C THR A 118 9.40 4.63 -4.40
N GLY A 119 9.90 5.52 -3.56
CA GLY A 119 11.33 5.63 -3.35
C GLY A 119 11.63 6.39 -2.09
N CYS A 120 12.91 6.48 -1.80
CA CYS A 120 13.43 7.24 -0.70
C CYS A 120 14.48 8.23 -1.23
N PHE A 121 14.59 9.37 -0.57
CA PHE A 121 15.46 10.47 -0.95
C PHE A 121 16.16 11.08 0.28
N SER A 122 16.55 10.28 1.30
CA SER A 122 17.53 10.72 2.31
C SER A 122 18.96 10.61 1.81
N GLU A 123 19.89 11.24 2.52
CA GLU A 123 21.30 10.83 2.49
C GLU A 123 21.43 9.40 3.06
N GLY A 124 21.62 8.40 2.18
CA GLY A 124 21.92 7.02 2.60
C GLY A 124 20.74 6.04 2.55
N ALA A 125 19.65 6.38 1.86
CA ALA A 125 18.52 5.48 1.71
C ALA A 125 18.71 4.43 0.62
N HIS A 126 18.60 3.16 0.99
CA HIS A 126 18.57 2.00 0.11
C HIS A 126 17.16 1.39 0.10
N SER A 127 16.70 0.89 -1.06
CA SER A 127 15.43 0.17 -1.15
C SER A 127 15.60 -1.11 -1.96
N TYR A 128 15.97 -2.19 -1.29
CA TYR A 128 15.83 -3.53 -1.85
C TYR A 128 14.45 -4.12 -1.50
N GLY A 129 13.77 -4.59 -2.55
CA GLY A 129 12.56 -5.43 -2.55
C GLY A 129 11.86 -5.70 -1.21
N GLY A 130 10.69 -5.08 -1.05
CA GLY A 130 9.56 -5.70 -0.34
C GLY A 130 9.54 -5.69 1.19
N ASN A 131 10.60 -5.28 1.89
CA ASN A 131 10.58 -5.21 3.36
C ASN A 131 11.06 -3.88 3.92
N SER A 132 10.41 -3.50 5.02
CA SER A 132 10.50 -2.23 5.73
C SER A 132 11.92 -1.73 6.02
N PHE A 133 12.06 -0.41 5.93
CA PHE A 133 13.29 0.35 6.06
C PHE A 133 13.86 0.31 7.49
N ASN A 134 15.11 -0.11 7.63
CA ASN A 134 15.93 0.16 8.83
C ASN A 134 17.24 0.83 8.40
N ALA A 135 17.22 2.15 8.27
CA ALA A 135 18.41 2.98 8.37
C ALA A 135 18.10 4.10 9.38
N LYS A 136 19.12 4.67 10.03
CA LYS A 136 18.91 5.75 11.00
C LYS A 136 18.48 7.01 10.24
N PHE A 137 17.18 7.22 10.10
CA PHE A 137 16.58 8.32 9.34
C PHE A 137 16.42 9.57 10.20
N SER A 138 16.91 10.72 9.73
CA SER A 138 16.43 12.02 10.17
C SER A 138 15.08 12.30 9.50
N SER A 139 14.02 12.01 10.23
CA SER A 139 12.60 12.44 10.12
C SER A 139 11.84 12.56 8.78
N GLU A 140 12.40 12.74 7.58
CA GLU A 140 11.59 12.99 6.37
C GLU A 140 12.33 12.56 5.10
N SER A 141 11.87 11.52 4.37
CA SER A 141 12.63 11.03 3.20
C SER A 141 11.93 10.09 2.21
N SER A 142 10.68 9.64 2.38
CA SER A 142 10.07 8.67 1.46
C SER A 142 8.96 9.29 0.61
N TYR A 143 8.80 8.83 -0.64
CA TYR A 143 7.67 9.20 -1.49
C TYR A 143 6.90 7.96 -1.96
N ARG A 144 5.59 8.14 -2.19
CA ARG A 144 4.72 7.13 -2.77
C ARG A 144 3.71 7.76 -3.73
N LEU A 145 3.59 7.21 -4.93
CA LEU A 145 2.59 7.63 -5.92
C LEU A 145 1.44 6.62 -5.94
N TYR A 146 0.23 7.12 -5.66
CA TYR A 146 -1.01 6.36 -5.75
C TYR A 146 -1.90 6.94 -6.86
N CYS A 147 -2.80 6.14 -7.42
CA CYS A 147 -3.92 6.65 -8.22
C CYS A 147 -5.21 6.33 -7.49
N VAL A 148 -6.08 7.29 -7.22
CA VAL A 148 -7.38 6.99 -6.60
C VAL A 148 -8.44 7.57 -7.52
N TYR A 149 -9.32 6.70 -8.03
CA TYR A 149 -10.39 7.08 -8.96
C TYR A 149 -9.88 7.89 -10.17
N GLY A 150 -8.81 7.43 -10.82
CA GLY A 150 -8.24 8.11 -12.00
C GLY A 150 -7.37 9.34 -11.68
N SER A 151 -7.20 9.70 -10.41
CA SER A 151 -6.40 10.86 -10.01
C SER A 151 -5.11 10.47 -9.27
N PRO A 152 -3.92 10.97 -9.67
CA PRO A 152 -2.66 10.69 -9.00
C PRO A 152 -2.45 11.51 -7.72
N TYR A 153 -2.03 10.84 -6.65
CA TYR A 153 -1.66 11.44 -5.37
C TYR A 153 -0.21 11.06 -5.06
N LEU A 154 0.70 12.05 -5.06
CA LEU A 154 2.08 11.84 -4.64
C LEU A 154 2.21 12.22 -3.16
N LEU A 155 2.28 11.20 -2.31
CA LEU A 155 2.54 11.35 -0.88
C LEU A 155 4.05 11.49 -0.65
N ILE A 156 4.45 12.49 0.11
CA ILE A 156 5.82 12.71 0.54
C ILE A 156 5.81 12.81 2.06
N GLU A 157 6.49 11.86 2.70
CA GLU A 157 6.60 11.79 4.15
C GLU A 157 7.24 13.07 4.69
N GLY A 158 6.60 13.70 5.70
CA GLY A 158 7.03 14.98 6.27
C GLY A 158 6.60 16.24 5.52
N MET A 159 6.41 16.17 4.19
CA MET A 159 6.04 17.34 3.38
C MET A 159 4.54 17.45 3.08
N GLY A 160 3.88 16.31 2.84
CA GLY A 160 2.45 16.22 2.53
C GLY A 160 2.16 15.69 1.13
N ILE A 161 1.03 16.11 0.57
CA ILE A 161 0.47 15.51 -0.65
C ILE A 161 0.56 16.49 -1.81
N VAL A 162 1.18 16.03 -2.90
CA VAL A 162 1.28 16.74 -4.17
C VAL A 162 0.20 16.23 -5.13
N LEU A 163 -0.60 17.15 -5.63
CA LEU A 163 -1.63 16.94 -6.65
C LEU A 163 -1.12 17.47 -7.99
N PHE A 164 -1.64 16.94 -9.08
CA PHE A 164 -1.21 17.27 -10.44
C PHE A 164 -2.29 17.93 -11.27
N GLU A 165 -2.02 19.09 -11.88
CA GLU A 165 -2.95 19.76 -12.79
C GLU A 165 -3.38 18.83 -13.94
N GLY A 166 -4.62 18.99 -14.41
CA GLY A 166 -5.20 18.19 -15.49
C GLY A 166 -5.93 16.92 -15.04
N PHE A 167 -6.03 16.67 -13.73
CA PHE A 167 -6.81 15.58 -13.15
C PHE A 167 -7.99 16.09 -12.33
N ASN A 168 -9.04 15.27 -12.24
CA ASN A 168 -10.29 15.60 -11.56
C ASN A 168 -10.25 15.18 -10.08
N TYR A 169 -9.61 16.01 -9.24
CA TYR A 169 -9.67 15.80 -7.79
C TYR A 169 -11.02 16.27 -7.23
N PRO A 170 -11.59 15.55 -6.24
CA PRO A 170 -12.72 16.06 -5.49
C PRO A 170 -12.39 17.38 -4.78
N PRO A 171 -13.35 18.30 -4.59
CA PRO A 171 -13.11 19.55 -3.87
C PRO A 171 -12.85 19.30 -2.39
N HIS A 172 -12.03 20.15 -1.76
CA HIS A 172 -11.87 20.16 -0.30
C HIS A 172 -13.22 20.40 0.40
N PRO A 173 -13.53 19.75 1.54
CA PRO A 173 -12.71 18.81 2.32
C PRO A 173 -12.75 17.36 1.82
N PHE A 174 -13.47 17.08 0.74
CA PHE A 174 -13.71 15.74 0.20
C PHE A 174 -12.62 15.23 -0.72
N LEU A 175 -11.43 15.86 -0.69
CA LEU A 175 -10.26 15.57 -1.55
C LEU A 175 -9.95 14.06 -1.62
N PHE A 176 -10.36 13.30 -0.62
CA PHE A 176 -10.39 11.84 -0.61
C PHE A 176 -11.83 11.37 -0.44
N PRO A 177 -12.45 10.76 -1.46
CA PRO A 177 -13.79 10.19 -1.35
C PRO A 177 -13.78 9.11 -0.27
N TYR A 178 -14.59 9.28 0.77
CA TYR A 178 -14.66 8.40 1.93
C TYR A 178 -16.04 7.76 2.03
N ASP A 179 -16.07 6.43 1.97
CA ASP A 179 -17.25 5.63 2.25
C ASP A 179 -17.07 4.84 3.56
N ALA A 180 -17.83 5.24 4.58
CA ALA A 180 -17.77 4.65 5.92
C ALA A 180 -18.25 3.20 5.95
N GLU A 181 -19.25 2.86 5.14
CA GLU A 181 -19.83 1.52 5.13
C GLU A 181 -18.86 0.53 4.49
N ILE A 182 -18.25 0.93 3.37
CA ILE A 182 -17.24 0.13 2.68
C ILE A 182 -16.00 -0.09 3.56
N GLU A 183 -15.51 0.95 4.23
CA GLU A 183 -14.38 0.83 5.16
C GLU A 183 -14.68 -0.16 6.28
N THR A 184 -15.85 -0.02 6.92
CA THR A 184 -16.25 -0.88 8.04
C THR A 184 -16.34 -2.35 7.63
N LYS A 185 -16.99 -2.63 6.49
CA LYS A 185 -17.10 -4.00 5.97
C LYS A 185 -15.74 -4.58 5.56
N TYR A 186 -14.87 -3.77 4.98
CA TYR A 186 -13.53 -4.24 4.62
C TYR A 186 -12.68 -4.54 5.85
N GLN A 187 -12.72 -3.70 6.89
CA GLN A 187 -12.04 -3.97 8.15
C GLN A 187 -12.53 -5.27 8.81
N GLN A 188 -13.84 -5.56 8.75
CA GLN A 188 -14.38 -6.84 9.22
C GLN A 188 -13.79 -8.02 8.44
N TYR A 189 -13.74 -7.93 7.11
CA TYR A 189 -13.10 -8.94 6.26
C TYR A 189 -11.62 -9.15 6.63
N GLU A 190 -10.83 -8.08 6.77
CA GLU A 190 -9.41 -8.17 7.12
C GLU A 190 -9.20 -8.76 8.52
N ASN A 191 -10.00 -8.37 9.50
CA ASN A 191 -9.92 -8.91 10.85
C ASN A 191 -10.25 -10.41 10.87
N GLU A 192 -11.31 -10.83 10.18
CA GLU A 192 -11.68 -12.24 10.06
C GLU A 192 -10.60 -13.06 9.35
N MET A 193 -10.01 -12.54 8.27
CA MET A 193 -8.88 -13.18 7.58
C MET A 193 -7.61 -13.23 8.44
N SER A 194 -7.31 -12.16 9.18
CA SER A 194 -6.14 -12.08 10.05
C SER A 194 -6.25 -13.04 11.23
N HIS A 195 -7.44 -13.20 11.82
CA HIS A 195 -7.66 -14.18 12.90
C HIS A 195 -7.42 -15.62 12.43
N LEU A 196 -7.78 -15.93 11.18
CA LEU A 196 -7.45 -17.21 10.57
C LEU A 196 -5.94 -17.35 10.32
N THR A 197 -5.27 -16.40 9.68
CA THR A 197 -3.84 -16.55 9.36
C THR A 197 -2.92 -16.51 10.59
N SER A 198 -3.32 -15.81 11.64
CA SER A 198 -2.58 -15.72 12.90
C SER A 198 -2.77 -16.92 13.85
N SER A 199 -3.78 -17.76 13.62
CA SER A 199 -4.01 -18.99 14.41
C SER A 199 -3.18 -20.20 13.94
N ILE A 200 -2.27 -19.99 12.98
CA ILE A 200 -1.34 -21.01 12.45
C ILE A 200 -0.03 -21.08 13.26
N PHE A 201 0.21 -20.14 14.18
CA PHE A 201 1.44 -20.08 15.00
C PHE A 201 1.15 -20.01 16.51
#